data_AF-A0A2V8DHE1-F1
#
_entry.id   AF-A0A2V8DHE1-F1
#
_cell.length_a   1.000
_cell.length_b   1.000
_cell.length_c   1.000
_cell.angle_alpha   90.00
_cell.angle_beta   90.00
_cell.angle_gamma   90.00
#
_symmetry.space_group_name_H-M   'P 1'
#
loop_
_entity.id
_entity.type
_entity.pdbx_description
1 polymer ?
#
loop_
_entity_poly.entity_id
_entity_poly.type
_entity_poly.pdbx_seq_one_letter_code
_entity_poly.pdbx_strand_id
1 'polypeptide(L)'
;MNARLRTAVPIAALASLGTGMNLSARSGDSPGDVTFTKDIAPILQRSCQQCHRPDGVAPMSLVSYEDVRPWARAMKVRTGLGPRAGVMPPWFVEKDLGIQHFKNDLSLSQEEIATIAKWADSGAPRGNPAQMPSPLNFDDTDKWTIGEPDLVLKSKEVTVPAAGPDWWGDVGLVPTGLSEDRYVSAVEVREVNDIPKGGQIKTVGGRYVFHHMTYSSLVPDERGSDPVDEGSTSWPIHEVGRNADIFPPEAGRLLQAHSALSLAAGHLHANGRETKAHLEFGFKFFPNGYKPLYRRSTLRLGNGIDIDVKPNRANQELHSYAVLQDHTKIIAFEPHLHAPGVRMCLEAIWGHNIQTLNCVGYDHNWVKQYVYDDDAAPLLPKGTIVHLIGFLDTTPANRNPADPRNWAGGGRRSIANMFIDLGYSVALTEEQFQAEMARRRTSMKNRNDYDIGCPLCWAPPLPPTPPTQPSTPERKQ
;
A
#
# COMPACT_ATOMS: atom_id res chain seq x y z
N MET A 1 -17.06 18.55 88.05
CA MET A 1 -18.49 18.74 88.37
C MET A 1 -19.01 19.93 87.56
N ASN A 2 -20.07 19.70 86.78
CA ASN A 2 -20.99 20.68 86.16
C ASN A 2 -20.40 21.65 85.11
N ALA A 3 -20.99 21.91 83.94
CA ALA A 3 -22.19 21.43 83.28
C ALA A 3 -22.06 21.70 81.77
N ARG A 4 -22.71 20.86 80.95
CA ARG A 4 -22.81 20.98 79.49
C ARG A 4 -23.77 22.11 79.11
N LEU A 5 -23.42 22.91 78.10
CA LEU A 5 -24.40 23.55 77.21
C LEU A 5 -24.05 23.19 75.76
N ARG A 6 -24.96 22.44 75.12
CA ARG A 6 -24.95 22.18 73.68
C ARG A 6 -25.91 23.18 73.03
N THR A 7 -25.40 24.08 72.22
CA THR A 7 -26.20 24.92 71.33
C THR A 7 -26.33 24.20 69.98
N ALA A 8 -27.57 23.89 69.61
CA ALA A 8 -27.93 23.38 68.29
C ALA A 8 -28.05 24.57 67.32
N VAL A 9 -27.39 24.49 66.17
CA VAL A 9 -27.56 25.41 65.04
C VAL A 9 -28.20 24.61 63.90
N PRO A 10 -29.32 25.07 63.29
CA PRO A 10 -30.04 24.33 62.27
C PRO A 10 -29.32 24.39 60.91
N ILE A 11 -29.35 23.27 60.19
CA ILE A 11 -28.89 23.16 58.80
C ILE A 11 -29.93 23.85 57.90
N ALA A 12 -29.54 24.96 57.29
CA ALA A 12 -30.32 25.61 56.23
C ALA A 12 -30.04 24.91 54.89
N ALA A 13 -31.08 24.28 54.33
CA ALA A 13 -31.05 23.75 52.98
C ALA A 13 -31.14 24.90 51.96
N LEU A 14 -30.03 25.20 51.27
CA LEU A 14 -30.05 26.03 50.08
C LEU A 14 -30.55 25.18 48.89
N ALA A 15 -31.76 25.46 48.43
CA ALA A 15 -32.24 25.02 47.13
C ALA A 15 -31.58 25.87 46.03
N SER A 16 -30.50 25.37 45.45
CA SER A 16 -29.91 25.93 44.23
C SER A 16 -30.82 25.60 43.04
N LEU A 17 -31.52 26.61 42.50
CA LEU A 17 -32.14 26.50 41.17
C LEU A 17 -31.03 26.29 40.14
N GLY A 18 -30.82 25.04 39.74
CA GLY A 18 -29.99 24.71 38.59
C GLY A 18 -30.71 25.12 37.31
N THR A 19 -30.25 26.21 36.69
CA THR A 19 -30.60 26.56 35.32
C THR A 19 -30.08 25.43 34.42
N GLY A 20 -30.96 24.52 34.02
CA GLY A 20 -30.64 23.49 33.04
C GLY A 20 -30.25 24.15 31.72
N MET A 21 -28.97 24.15 31.39
CA MET A 21 -28.52 24.37 30.01
C MET A 21 -28.97 23.14 29.20
N ASN A 22 -30.14 23.27 28.57
CA ASN A 22 -30.57 22.34 27.54
C ASN A 22 -29.55 22.38 26.39
N LEU A 23 -28.66 21.39 26.34
CA LEU A 23 -27.94 21.03 25.12
C LEU A 23 -28.98 20.51 24.11
N SER A 24 -29.70 21.42 23.47
CA SER A 24 -30.48 21.09 22.28
C SER A 24 -29.50 20.63 21.21
N ALA A 25 -29.67 19.40 20.73
CA ALA A 25 -29.01 18.93 19.53
C ALA A 25 -29.32 19.92 18.41
N ARG A 26 -28.30 20.63 17.91
CA ARG A 26 -28.46 21.51 16.74
C ARG A 26 -28.85 20.63 15.54
N SER A 27 -30.10 20.71 15.13
CA SER A 27 -30.56 20.32 13.81
C SER A 27 -29.88 21.28 12.81
N GLY A 28 -28.74 20.83 12.26
CA GLY A 28 -28.00 21.56 11.22
C GLY A 28 -28.75 21.50 9.90
N ASP A 29 -29.75 22.37 9.74
CA ASP A 29 -30.55 22.50 8.52
C ASP A 29 -30.54 23.96 8.02
N SER A 30 -29.59 24.78 8.45
CA SER A 30 -29.40 26.12 7.89
C SER A 30 -28.73 26.01 6.51
N PRO A 31 -29.14 26.80 5.51
CA PRO A 31 -28.48 26.83 4.20
C PRO A 31 -26.99 27.16 4.36
N GLY A 32 -26.10 26.19 4.07
CA GLY A 32 -24.64 26.33 4.16
C GLY A 32 -23.96 25.56 5.31
N ASP A 33 -24.72 24.89 6.17
CA ASP A 33 -24.19 23.97 7.17
C ASP A 33 -23.68 22.68 6.51
N VAL A 34 -22.51 22.19 6.94
CA VAL A 34 -21.97 20.88 6.52
C VAL A 34 -22.56 19.83 7.43
N THR A 35 -23.12 18.76 6.87
CA THR A 35 -23.83 17.72 7.61
C THR A 35 -23.30 16.31 7.30
N PHE A 36 -23.53 15.38 8.23
CA PHE A 36 -23.11 14.00 8.03
C PHE A 36 -23.78 13.36 6.81
N THR A 37 -25.11 13.45 6.74
CA THR A 37 -25.95 12.79 5.75
C THR A 37 -25.65 13.24 4.33
N LYS A 38 -25.55 14.56 4.11
CA LYS A 38 -25.35 15.13 2.77
C LYS A 38 -23.89 15.16 2.34
N ASP A 39 -22.99 15.61 3.22
CA ASP A 39 -21.65 16.03 2.80
C ASP A 39 -20.54 15.05 3.22
N ILE A 40 -20.67 14.41 4.39
CA ILE A 40 -19.61 13.54 4.94
C ILE A 40 -19.79 12.08 4.51
N ALA A 41 -21.02 11.55 4.58
CA ALA A 41 -21.30 10.15 4.27
C ALA A 41 -20.81 9.74 2.86
N PRO A 42 -20.97 10.54 1.78
CA PRO A 42 -20.41 10.20 0.47
C PRO A 42 -18.88 10.09 0.46
N ILE A 43 -18.19 10.98 1.19
CA ILE A 43 -16.72 10.93 1.31
C ILE A 43 -16.29 9.65 2.02
N LEU A 44 -16.97 9.30 3.12
CA LEU A 44 -16.66 8.09 3.88
C LEU A 44 -16.95 6.82 3.09
N GLN A 45 -18.07 6.77 2.36
CA GLN A 45 -18.41 5.63 1.49
C GLN A 45 -17.29 5.35 0.49
N ARG A 46 -16.82 6.38 -0.22
CA ARG A 46 -15.79 6.23 -1.25
C ARG A 46 -14.41 5.90 -0.66
N SER A 47 -13.97 6.63 0.36
CA SER A 47 -12.56 6.64 0.77
C SER A 47 -12.27 5.94 2.10
N CYS A 48 -13.28 5.62 2.92
CA CYS A 48 -13.06 5.11 4.28
C CYS A 48 -13.76 3.77 4.56
N GLN A 49 -14.98 3.57 4.08
CA GLN A 49 -15.84 2.46 4.49
C GLN A 49 -15.37 1.09 4.01
N GLN A 50 -14.49 1.02 3.00
CA GLN A 50 -13.87 -0.25 2.63
C GLN A 50 -13.08 -0.87 3.79
N CYS A 51 -12.44 -0.03 4.63
CA CYS A 51 -11.73 -0.46 5.83
C CYS A 51 -12.56 -0.27 7.10
N HIS A 52 -13.31 0.84 7.18
CA HIS A 52 -14.11 1.24 8.34
C HIS A 52 -15.57 0.79 8.23
N ARG A 53 -15.75 -0.53 8.19
CA ARG A 53 -17.05 -1.19 8.22
C ARG A 53 -17.07 -2.28 9.29
N PRO A 54 -18.26 -2.78 9.68
CA PRO A 54 -18.35 -4.01 10.46
C PRO A 54 -17.46 -5.10 9.84
N ASP A 55 -16.66 -5.75 10.69
CA ASP A 55 -15.69 -6.78 10.29
C ASP A 55 -14.58 -6.37 9.30
N GLY A 56 -14.48 -5.09 8.98
CA GLY A 56 -13.35 -4.53 8.27
C GLY A 56 -12.06 -4.52 9.09
N VAL A 57 -10.97 -4.13 8.42
CA VAL A 57 -9.61 -4.07 9.00
C VAL A 57 -9.43 -2.94 10.01
N ALA A 58 -10.30 -1.93 10.02
CA ALA A 58 -10.20 -0.81 10.94
C ALA A 58 -10.85 -1.12 12.30
N PRO A 59 -10.35 -0.54 13.41
CA PRO A 59 -10.85 -0.83 14.75
C PRO A 59 -12.23 -0.23 15.07
N MET A 60 -12.79 0.57 14.16
CA MET A 60 -14.10 1.20 14.30
C MET A 60 -14.84 1.32 12.96
N SER A 61 -16.16 1.18 13.03
CA SER A 61 -17.08 1.45 11.91
C SER A 61 -17.17 2.95 11.63
N LEU A 62 -17.26 3.33 10.36
CA LEU A 62 -17.59 4.67 9.90
C LEU A 62 -18.80 4.65 8.93
N VAL A 63 -19.75 3.73 9.18
CA VAL A 63 -20.92 3.50 8.32
C VAL A 63 -22.12 4.34 8.77
N SER A 64 -22.50 4.25 10.05
CA SER A 64 -23.65 4.99 10.61
C SER A 64 -23.24 6.31 11.25
N TYR A 65 -24.17 7.26 11.38
CA TYR A 65 -23.90 8.54 12.06
C TYR A 65 -23.49 8.32 13.51
N GLU A 66 -24.17 7.39 14.18
CA GLU A 66 -23.94 7.01 15.57
C GLU A 66 -22.52 6.47 15.77
N ASP A 67 -22.02 5.67 14.81
CA ASP A 67 -20.65 5.16 14.82
C ASP A 67 -19.62 6.25 14.54
N VAL A 68 -19.90 7.14 13.58
CA VAL A 68 -18.96 8.14 13.06
C VAL A 68 -18.79 9.32 14.03
N ARG A 69 -19.88 9.80 14.63
CA ARG A 69 -19.90 11.04 15.43
C ARG A 69 -18.83 11.08 16.55
N PRO A 70 -18.59 10.01 17.34
CA PRO A 70 -17.54 10.01 18.35
C PRO A 70 -16.13 10.27 17.80
N TRP A 71 -15.90 9.97 16.52
CA TRP A 71 -14.60 10.08 15.86
C TRP A 71 -14.39 11.38 15.10
N ALA A 72 -15.36 12.30 15.07
CA ALA A 72 -15.29 13.52 14.26
C ALA A 72 -13.98 14.32 14.44
N ARG A 73 -13.54 14.52 15.70
CA ARG A 73 -12.27 15.21 15.99
C ARG A 73 -11.06 14.41 15.49
N ALA A 74 -11.07 13.10 15.65
CA ALA A 74 -9.99 12.24 15.16
C ALA A 74 -9.93 12.23 13.63
N MET A 75 -11.08 12.17 12.95
CA MET A 75 -11.16 12.27 11.49
C MET A 75 -10.56 13.58 10.98
N LYS A 76 -10.94 14.72 11.56
CA LYS A 76 -10.33 16.02 11.22
C LYS A 76 -8.81 15.98 11.35
N VAL A 77 -8.29 15.48 12.48
CA VAL A 77 -6.84 15.41 12.71
C VAL A 77 -6.18 14.52 11.66
N ARG A 78 -6.69 13.30 11.46
CA ARG A 78 -6.08 12.26 10.63
C ARG A 78 -6.10 12.60 9.14
N THR A 79 -7.22 13.14 8.65
CA THR A 79 -7.36 13.57 7.25
C THR A 79 -6.51 14.79 6.92
N GLY A 80 -6.23 15.64 7.90
CA GLY A 80 -5.38 16.83 7.75
C GLY A 80 -3.87 16.61 7.94
N LEU A 81 -3.40 15.36 8.13
CA LEU A 81 -1.95 15.10 8.37
C LEU A 81 -1.07 15.24 7.12
N GLY A 82 -1.67 15.26 5.92
CA GLY A 82 -0.92 15.20 4.67
C GLY A 82 -0.25 13.83 4.46
N PRO A 83 0.78 13.73 3.63
CA PRO A 83 1.43 12.46 3.29
C PRO A 83 2.40 12.01 4.39
N ARG A 84 1.89 11.73 5.59
CA ARG A 84 2.70 11.34 6.77
C ARG A 84 2.08 10.18 7.52
N ALA A 85 2.90 9.50 8.31
CA ALA A 85 2.47 8.39 9.15
C ALA A 85 1.20 8.72 9.94
N GLY A 86 0.23 7.81 9.88
CA GLY A 86 -1.07 7.96 10.50
C GLY A 86 -2.10 8.83 9.77
N VAL A 87 -1.85 9.32 8.54
CA VAL A 87 -2.88 9.94 7.69
C VAL A 87 -3.99 8.95 7.35
N MET A 88 -5.22 9.46 7.21
CA MET A 88 -6.37 8.69 6.72
C MET A 88 -7.05 9.41 5.56
N PRO A 89 -7.44 8.70 4.49
CA PRO A 89 -7.10 7.30 4.20
C PRO A 89 -5.58 7.12 4.03
N PRO A 90 -5.04 5.89 4.19
CA PRO A 90 -3.61 5.63 4.13
C PRO A 90 -3.11 5.73 2.68
N TRP A 91 -3.00 6.96 2.19
CA TRP A 91 -2.51 7.33 0.88
C TRP A 91 -1.46 8.42 1.04
N PHE A 92 -0.21 8.08 0.73
CA PHE A 92 0.93 8.91 1.12
C PHE A 92 1.59 9.63 -0.06
N VAL A 93 1.01 9.57 -1.26
CA VAL A 93 1.53 10.33 -2.40
C VAL A 93 1.56 11.83 -2.08
N GLU A 94 2.73 12.43 -2.25
CA GLU A 94 2.89 13.87 -2.16
C GLU A 94 2.19 14.53 -3.35
N LYS A 95 1.16 15.32 -3.03
CA LYS A 95 0.46 16.12 -4.03
C LYS A 95 1.42 17.18 -4.60
N ASP A 96 1.26 17.46 -5.89
CA ASP A 96 2.06 18.45 -6.65
C ASP A 96 3.53 18.07 -6.89
N LEU A 97 3.94 16.83 -6.62
CA LEU A 97 5.29 16.34 -6.89
C LEU A 97 5.28 15.06 -7.72
N GLY A 98 5.78 15.15 -8.96
CA GLY A 98 5.84 14.01 -9.87
C GLY A 98 4.46 13.64 -10.45
N ILE A 99 4.31 12.38 -10.84
CA ILE A 99 3.11 11.78 -11.41
C ILE A 99 2.01 11.70 -10.35
N GLN A 100 0.79 12.09 -10.71
CA GLN A 100 -0.37 12.16 -9.82
C GLN A 100 -1.50 11.19 -10.19
N HIS A 101 -1.31 10.42 -11.27
CA HIS A 101 -2.33 9.56 -11.85
C HIS A 101 -2.05 8.10 -11.51
N PHE A 102 -2.85 7.58 -10.58
CA PHE A 102 -2.74 6.23 -10.04
C PHE A 102 -4.09 5.55 -10.05
N LYS A 103 -4.07 4.25 -10.33
CA LYS A 103 -5.26 3.40 -10.24
C LYS A 103 -5.70 3.33 -8.78
N ASN A 104 -7.02 3.41 -8.56
CA ASN A 104 -7.64 3.31 -7.23
C ASN A 104 -7.14 4.35 -6.21
N ASP A 105 -6.89 5.59 -6.63
CA ASP A 105 -6.57 6.69 -5.72
C ASP A 105 -7.73 6.92 -4.72
N LEU A 106 -7.46 6.64 -3.44
CA LEU A 106 -8.43 6.82 -2.34
C LEU A 106 -8.30 8.18 -1.66
N SER A 107 -7.33 9.01 -2.06
CA SER A 107 -7.03 10.28 -1.40
C SER A 107 -8.21 11.23 -1.35
N LEU A 108 -8.14 12.16 -0.41
CA LEU A 108 -9.11 13.22 -0.26
C LEU A 108 -8.61 14.48 -0.96
N SER A 109 -9.52 15.17 -1.64
CA SER A 109 -9.28 16.52 -2.13
C SER A 109 -9.16 17.52 -0.97
N GLN A 110 -8.60 18.70 -1.22
CA GLN A 110 -8.48 19.73 -0.20
C GLN A 110 -9.86 20.22 0.26
N GLU A 111 -10.82 20.28 -0.65
CA GLU A 111 -12.22 20.61 -0.38
C GLU A 111 -12.85 19.58 0.57
N GLU A 112 -12.59 18.29 0.37
CA GLU A 112 -13.11 17.23 1.24
C GLU A 112 -12.48 17.25 2.63
N ILE A 113 -11.17 17.46 2.72
CA ILE A 113 -10.48 17.62 4.00
C ILE A 113 -11.07 18.82 4.76
N ALA A 114 -11.26 19.96 4.07
CA ALA A 114 -11.87 21.16 4.65
C ALA A 114 -13.33 20.92 5.09
N THR A 115 -14.08 20.13 4.32
CA THR A 115 -15.46 19.75 4.62
C THR A 115 -15.54 18.90 5.89
N ILE A 116 -14.69 17.89 6.02
CA ILE A 116 -14.58 17.05 7.24
C ILE A 116 -14.19 17.91 8.44
N ALA A 117 -13.22 18.81 8.28
CA ALA A 117 -12.79 19.70 9.34
C ALA A 117 -13.92 20.64 9.80
N LYS A 118 -14.61 21.29 8.87
CA LYS A 118 -15.75 22.18 9.16
C LYS A 118 -16.89 21.42 9.86
N TRP A 119 -17.22 20.22 9.39
CA TRP A 119 -18.23 19.39 10.03
C TRP A 119 -17.87 19.07 11.49
N ALA A 120 -16.64 18.63 11.74
CA ALA A 120 -16.17 18.34 13.09
C ALA A 120 -16.19 19.58 14.00
N ASP A 121 -15.76 20.75 13.51
CA ASP A 121 -15.72 21.99 14.27
C ASP A 121 -17.12 22.55 14.57
N SER A 122 -18.10 22.27 13.71
CA SER A 122 -19.50 22.67 13.90
C SER A 122 -20.28 21.80 14.91
N GLY A 123 -19.62 20.81 15.52
CA GLY A 123 -20.24 19.88 16.47
C GLY A 123 -20.80 18.62 15.82
N ALA A 124 -20.37 18.31 14.59
CA ALA A 124 -20.71 17.10 13.85
C ALA A 124 -22.23 16.89 13.67
N PRO A 125 -22.99 17.85 13.08
CA PRO A 125 -24.43 17.72 12.91
C PRO A 125 -24.79 16.56 11.95
N ARG A 126 -25.88 15.85 12.26
CA ARG A 126 -26.39 14.74 11.44
C ARG A 126 -26.92 15.19 10.08
N GLY A 127 -27.65 16.31 10.05
CA GLY A 127 -28.44 16.73 8.89
C GLY A 127 -29.69 15.89 8.68
N ASN A 128 -30.38 16.14 7.56
CA ASN A 128 -31.62 15.46 7.20
C ASN A 128 -31.36 13.99 6.77
N PRO A 129 -31.92 12.99 7.48
CA PRO A 129 -31.77 11.58 7.12
C PRO A 129 -32.22 11.24 5.68
N ALA A 130 -33.14 12.01 5.09
CA ALA A 130 -33.57 11.82 3.70
C ALA A 130 -32.49 12.15 2.66
N GLN A 131 -31.41 12.84 3.05
CA GLN A 131 -30.26 13.16 2.20
C GLN A 131 -29.13 12.14 2.32
N MET A 132 -29.30 11.10 3.15
CA MET A 132 -28.31 10.04 3.28
C MET A 132 -28.16 9.30 1.93
N PRO A 133 -26.93 9.11 1.41
CA PRO A 133 -26.73 8.26 0.24
C PRO A 133 -27.13 6.82 0.52
N SER A 134 -27.50 6.08 -0.52
CA SER A 134 -27.75 4.64 -0.42
C SER A 134 -26.55 3.95 0.24
N PRO A 135 -26.76 3.09 1.26
CA PRO A 135 -25.68 2.34 1.88
C PRO A 135 -24.92 1.51 0.86
N LEU A 136 -23.61 1.38 1.04
CA LEU A 136 -22.83 0.42 0.28
C LEU A 136 -23.21 -0.99 0.71
N ASN A 137 -23.35 -1.89 -0.28
CA ASN A 137 -23.43 -3.31 -0.02
C ASN A 137 -22.01 -3.85 0.03
N PHE A 138 -21.54 -4.15 1.23
CA PHE A 138 -20.26 -4.82 1.41
C PHE A 138 -20.42 -6.30 1.09
N ASP A 139 -19.56 -6.82 0.22
CA ASP A 139 -19.50 -8.25 -0.01
C ASP A 139 -18.73 -8.90 1.15
N ASP A 140 -19.47 -9.36 2.16
CA ASP A 140 -18.92 -10.04 3.34
C ASP A 140 -18.93 -11.58 3.18
N THR A 141 -19.10 -12.08 1.95
CA THR A 141 -19.26 -13.52 1.69
C THR A 141 -17.94 -14.30 1.59
N ASP A 142 -16.85 -13.79 2.16
CA ASP A 142 -15.48 -14.34 2.05
C ASP A 142 -15.06 -14.62 0.59
N LYS A 143 -15.66 -13.90 -0.39
CA LYS A 143 -15.48 -14.13 -1.83
C LYS A 143 -14.23 -13.49 -2.43
N TRP A 144 -13.69 -14.16 -3.45
CA TRP A 144 -12.84 -13.66 -4.56
C TRP A 144 -12.95 -12.16 -4.89
N THR A 145 -12.03 -11.24 -4.52
CA THR A 145 -12.10 -9.86 -5.08
C THR A 145 -11.71 -9.85 -6.56
N ILE A 146 -10.85 -10.79 -6.96
CA ILE A 146 -10.52 -11.07 -8.36
C ILE A 146 -11.61 -11.86 -9.12
N GLY A 147 -12.75 -12.15 -8.48
CA GLY A 147 -13.70 -13.18 -8.91
C GLY A 147 -13.22 -14.59 -8.56
N GLU A 148 -13.93 -15.64 -8.96
CA GLU A 148 -13.52 -17.02 -8.67
C GLU A 148 -12.11 -17.31 -9.24
N PRO A 149 -11.13 -17.73 -8.40
CA PRO A 149 -9.81 -18.11 -8.88
C PRO A 149 -9.84 -19.43 -9.66
N ASP A 150 -8.97 -19.54 -10.66
CA ASP A 150 -8.75 -20.78 -11.42
C ASP A 150 -7.92 -21.80 -10.63
N LEU A 151 -7.12 -21.34 -9.67
CA LEU A 151 -6.32 -22.16 -8.77
C LEU A 151 -6.27 -21.52 -7.38
N VAL A 152 -6.55 -22.30 -6.34
CA VAL A 152 -6.38 -21.88 -4.94
C VAL A 152 -5.36 -22.81 -4.27
N LEU A 153 -4.29 -22.22 -3.75
CA LEU A 153 -3.26 -22.94 -2.99
C LEU A 153 -3.31 -22.53 -1.52
N LYS A 154 -3.01 -23.46 -0.62
CA LYS A 154 -3.11 -23.25 0.83
C LYS A 154 -1.78 -23.55 1.52
N SER A 155 -1.32 -22.62 2.35
CA SER A 155 -0.14 -22.83 3.20
C SER A 155 -0.44 -23.82 4.32
N LYS A 156 0.63 -24.29 4.98
CA LYS A 156 0.49 -24.96 6.28
C LYS A 156 -0.14 -24.00 7.29
N GLU A 157 -0.90 -24.56 8.21
CA GLU A 157 -1.40 -23.83 9.37
C GLU A 157 -0.24 -23.54 10.33
N VAL A 158 -0.21 -22.31 10.82
CA VAL A 158 0.71 -21.84 11.86
C VAL A 158 -0.10 -21.52 13.12
N THR A 159 0.51 -21.71 14.29
CA THR A 159 -0.05 -21.28 15.58
C THR A 159 0.84 -20.19 16.16
N VAL A 160 0.27 -19.01 16.38
CA VAL A 160 0.98 -17.85 16.92
C VAL A 160 0.51 -17.62 18.36
N PRO A 161 1.41 -17.54 19.35
CA PRO A 161 1.02 -17.33 20.75
C PRO A 161 0.44 -15.93 20.96
N ALA A 162 -0.30 -15.75 22.05
CA ALA A 162 -0.92 -14.46 22.41
C ALA A 162 0.07 -13.31 22.57
N ALA A 163 1.28 -13.61 23.05
CA ALA A 163 2.36 -12.66 23.18
C ALA A 163 3.69 -13.35 22.84
N GLY A 164 4.55 -12.65 22.11
CA GLY A 164 5.87 -13.15 21.73
C GLY A 164 6.59 -12.15 20.83
N PRO A 165 7.91 -12.33 20.64
CA PRO A 165 8.64 -11.59 19.62
C PRO A 165 8.16 -11.99 18.22
N ASP A 166 8.43 -11.14 17.24
CA ASP A 166 8.19 -11.45 15.83
C ASP A 166 8.91 -12.74 15.43
N TRP A 167 8.21 -13.62 14.71
CA TRP A 167 8.78 -14.83 14.15
C TRP A 167 9.09 -14.62 12.68
N TRP A 168 10.28 -15.05 12.26
CA TRP A 168 10.75 -15.05 10.88
C TRP A 168 11.19 -16.44 10.50
N GLY A 169 10.60 -17.01 9.46
CA GLY A 169 11.00 -18.34 9.02
C GLY A 169 10.25 -18.88 7.82
N ASP A 170 10.56 -20.14 7.53
CA ASP A 170 9.99 -20.90 6.42
C ASP A 170 8.67 -21.55 6.83
N VAL A 171 7.62 -21.34 6.04
CA VAL A 171 6.29 -21.98 6.18
C VAL A 171 6.17 -23.21 5.27
N GLY A 172 7.17 -23.45 4.43
CA GLY A 172 7.36 -24.63 3.61
C GLY A 172 7.01 -24.42 2.13
N LEU A 173 7.00 -25.54 1.39
CA LEU A 173 6.58 -25.59 -0.01
C LEU A 173 5.11 -25.98 -0.15
N VAL A 174 4.42 -25.38 -1.12
CA VAL A 174 3.04 -25.73 -1.51
C VAL A 174 3.04 -26.11 -3.00
N PRO A 175 2.95 -27.41 -3.35
CA PRO A 175 2.88 -27.84 -4.74
C PRO A 175 1.69 -27.20 -5.46
N THR A 176 1.91 -26.69 -6.68
CA THR A 176 0.84 -26.06 -7.46
C THR A 176 -0.13 -27.06 -8.06
N GLY A 177 0.32 -28.28 -8.31
CA GLY A 177 -0.46 -29.31 -9.02
C GLY A 177 -0.63 -29.04 -10.52
N LEU A 178 0.01 -28.00 -11.08
CA LEU A 178 -0.06 -27.71 -12.51
C LEU A 178 0.69 -28.75 -13.33
N SER A 179 0.08 -29.21 -14.42
CA SER A 179 0.71 -30.07 -15.43
C SER A 179 1.16 -29.30 -16.68
N GLU A 180 0.80 -28.03 -16.79
CA GLU A 180 1.19 -27.15 -17.89
C GLU A 180 1.46 -25.72 -17.38
N ASP A 181 2.28 -24.99 -18.13
CA ASP A 181 2.62 -23.60 -17.86
C ASP A 181 1.39 -22.70 -18.01
N ARG A 182 1.13 -21.84 -17.02
CA ARG A 182 0.02 -20.87 -17.05
C ARG A 182 0.51 -19.47 -16.76
N TYR A 183 0.08 -18.51 -17.58
CA TYR A 183 0.29 -17.09 -17.29
C TYR A 183 -0.81 -16.58 -16.37
N VAL A 184 -0.41 -15.94 -15.27
CA VAL A 184 -1.30 -15.37 -14.26
C VAL A 184 -1.70 -13.94 -14.64
N SER A 185 -3.00 -13.67 -14.60
CA SER A 185 -3.62 -12.36 -14.83
C SER A 185 -3.92 -11.61 -13.53
N ALA A 186 -4.16 -12.34 -12.44
CA ALA A 186 -4.28 -11.75 -11.10
C ALA A 186 -3.89 -12.75 -10.01
N VAL A 187 -3.38 -12.24 -8.89
CA VAL A 187 -3.16 -13.00 -7.66
C VAL A 187 -3.75 -12.25 -6.47
N GLU A 188 -4.40 -12.98 -5.58
CA GLU A 188 -4.88 -12.46 -4.30
C GLU A 188 -4.43 -13.41 -3.20
N VAL A 189 -3.96 -12.85 -2.08
CA VAL A 189 -3.53 -13.64 -0.91
C VAL A 189 -4.39 -13.25 0.28
N ARG A 190 -4.94 -14.25 0.97
CA ARG A 190 -5.80 -14.07 2.13
C ARG A 190 -5.27 -14.81 3.32
N GLU A 191 -5.39 -14.19 4.49
CA GLU A 191 -5.24 -14.91 5.74
C GLU A 191 -6.60 -15.46 6.17
N VAL A 192 -6.63 -16.76 6.46
CA VAL A 192 -7.75 -17.41 7.13
C VAL A 192 -7.29 -17.76 8.54
N ASN A 193 -8.01 -17.27 9.54
CA ASN A 193 -7.70 -17.48 10.95
C ASN A 193 -8.93 -17.73 11.82
N ASP A 194 -8.71 -18.14 13.06
CA ASP A 194 -9.75 -18.48 14.04
C ASP A 194 -10.18 -17.31 14.94
N ILE A 195 -9.87 -16.07 14.56
CA ILE A 195 -10.28 -14.88 15.32
C ILE A 195 -11.79 -14.65 15.14
N PRO A 196 -12.58 -14.57 16.23
CA PRO A 196 -14.01 -14.29 16.15
C PRO A 196 -14.34 -13.00 15.38
N LYS A 197 -15.23 -13.12 14.38
CA LYS A 197 -15.89 -11.98 13.74
C LYS A 197 -16.69 -11.18 14.80
N GLY A 198 -16.77 -9.86 14.65
CA GLY A 198 -17.46 -8.94 15.57
C GLY A 198 -16.71 -8.54 16.86
N GLY A 199 -15.50 -9.06 17.10
CA GLY A 199 -14.70 -8.67 18.27
C GLY A 199 -14.03 -7.30 18.15
N GLN A 200 -13.81 -6.61 19.28
CA GLN A 200 -13.00 -5.39 19.29
C GLN A 200 -11.53 -5.71 19.00
N ILE A 201 -10.96 -5.02 18.00
CA ILE A 201 -9.52 -5.01 17.73
C ILE A 201 -8.94 -3.66 18.14
N LYS A 202 -7.73 -3.66 18.72
CA LYS A 202 -7.06 -2.42 19.14
C LYS A 202 -6.28 -1.76 18.00
N THR A 203 -5.87 -2.53 17.00
CA THR A 203 -5.01 -2.11 15.90
C THR A 203 -5.45 -2.81 14.61
N VAL A 204 -5.00 -2.28 13.47
CA VAL A 204 -5.25 -2.84 12.13
C VAL A 204 -4.73 -4.29 12.02
N GLY A 205 -3.57 -4.57 12.62
CA GLY A 205 -3.00 -5.92 12.70
C GLY A 205 -3.70 -6.86 13.69
N GLY A 206 -4.65 -6.40 14.50
CA GLY A 206 -5.31 -7.25 15.50
C GLY A 206 -6.19 -8.37 14.90
N ARG A 207 -6.47 -8.31 13.59
CA ARG A 207 -7.21 -9.35 12.83
C ARG A 207 -6.30 -10.32 12.08
N TYR A 208 -4.98 -10.14 12.13
CA TYR A 208 -4.03 -10.88 11.31
C TYR A 208 -2.84 -11.32 12.15
N VAL A 209 -2.17 -12.40 11.75
CA VAL A 209 -0.88 -12.80 12.32
C VAL A 209 0.23 -12.79 11.29
N PHE A 210 -0.08 -12.91 10.00
CA PHE A 210 0.89 -12.69 8.93
C PHE A 210 1.07 -11.19 8.74
N HIS A 211 2.20 -10.65 9.21
CA HIS A 211 2.54 -9.26 8.94
C HIS A 211 2.94 -9.08 7.47
N HIS A 212 3.80 -9.97 6.98
CA HIS A 212 4.02 -10.14 5.55
C HIS A 212 4.49 -11.56 5.19
N MET A 213 4.37 -11.93 3.92
CA MET A 213 4.89 -13.17 3.34
C MET A 213 5.55 -12.88 2.01
N THR A 214 6.87 -13.08 1.94
CA THR A 214 7.58 -13.14 0.66
C THR A 214 7.49 -14.55 0.11
N TYR A 215 7.03 -14.69 -1.12
CA TYR A 215 6.89 -15.98 -1.77
C TYR A 215 7.29 -15.93 -3.25
N SER A 216 7.68 -17.08 -3.76
CA SER A 216 8.00 -17.30 -5.17
C SER A 216 7.46 -18.66 -5.59
N SER A 217 7.24 -18.87 -6.89
CA SER A 217 7.07 -20.22 -7.43
C SER A 217 8.40 -20.70 -8.00
N LEU A 218 8.67 -21.99 -7.79
CA LEU A 218 9.88 -22.68 -8.23
C LEU A 218 9.56 -24.11 -8.64
N VAL A 219 10.26 -24.68 -9.61
CA VAL A 219 10.21 -26.13 -9.88
C VAL A 219 11.13 -26.81 -8.86
N PRO A 220 10.59 -27.66 -7.95
CA PRO A 220 11.42 -28.42 -7.02
C PRO A 220 12.37 -29.34 -7.80
N ASP A 221 13.62 -29.45 -7.36
CA ASP A 221 14.71 -30.26 -7.95
C ASP A 221 15.53 -29.65 -9.12
N GLU A 222 15.23 -28.43 -9.58
CA GLU A 222 16.08 -27.71 -10.57
C GLU A 222 17.08 -26.71 -9.97
N ARG A 223 17.17 -26.54 -8.64
CA ARG A 223 17.90 -25.41 -8.04
C ARG A 223 19.23 -25.72 -7.36
N GLY A 224 20.27 -25.08 -7.90
CA GLY A 224 21.21 -24.32 -7.08
C GLY A 224 20.51 -23.13 -6.41
N SER A 225 20.91 -22.84 -5.19
CA SER A 225 20.25 -21.95 -4.24
C SER A 225 20.50 -20.45 -4.52
N ASP A 226 19.93 -19.88 -5.57
CA ASP A 226 19.88 -18.42 -5.74
C ASP A 226 18.52 -17.95 -6.32
N PRO A 227 17.82 -16.97 -5.70
CA PRO A 227 16.53 -16.45 -6.16
C PRO A 227 16.64 -15.53 -7.40
N VAL A 228 17.66 -15.77 -8.22
CA VAL A 228 18.00 -15.01 -9.44
C VAL A 228 17.97 -15.89 -10.69
N ASP A 229 17.83 -17.21 -10.54
CA ASP A 229 17.80 -18.12 -11.69
C ASP A 229 16.44 -18.12 -12.41
N GLU A 230 16.53 -18.33 -13.73
CA GLU A 230 15.46 -18.36 -14.75
C GLU A 230 14.29 -19.32 -14.46
N GLY A 231 14.39 -20.16 -13.41
CA GLY A 231 13.33 -21.04 -12.91
C GLY A 231 12.57 -20.51 -11.67
N SER A 232 12.61 -19.20 -11.38
CA SER A 232 11.83 -18.56 -10.31
C SER A 232 10.87 -17.50 -10.82
N THR A 233 9.61 -17.57 -10.39
CA THR A 233 8.72 -16.39 -10.45
C THR A 233 8.51 -15.84 -9.05
N SER A 234 9.03 -14.65 -8.80
CA SER A 234 8.68 -13.88 -7.59
C SER A 234 7.31 -13.25 -7.76
N TRP A 235 6.50 -13.33 -6.71
CA TRP A 235 5.16 -12.76 -6.65
C TRP A 235 5.17 -11.48 -5.81
N PRO A 236 4.18 -10.58 -6.01
CA PRO A 236 3.98 -9.45 -5.12
C PRO A 236 3.89 -9.91 -3.66
N ILE A 237 4.60 -9.22 -2.76
CA ILE A 237 4.68 -9.61 -1.35
C ILE A 237 3.31 -9.44 -0.71
N HIS A 238 2.84 -10.45 0.02
CA HIS A 238 1.64 -10.30 0.82
C HIS A 238 1.97 -9.48 2.07
N GLU A 239 1.18 -8.47 2.36
CA GLU A 239 1.28 -7.61 3.54
C GLU A 239 -0.12 -7.35 4.11
N VAL A 240 -0.20 -6.93 5.37
CA VAL A 240 -1.49 -6.66 6.03
C VAL A 240 -2.30 -5.63 5.25
N GLY A 241 -3.51 -6.02 4.83
CA GLY A 241 -4.45 -5.12 4.15
C GLY A 241 -4.10 -4.80 2.69
N ARG A 242 -3.22 -5.59 2.06
CA ARG A 242 -2.94 -5.50 0.63
C ARG A 242 -4.17 -5.91 -0.20
N ASN A 243 -4.43 -5.19 -1.29
CA ASN A 243 -5.42 -5.56 -2.30
C ASN A 243 -4.89 -6.69 -3.18
N ALA A 244 -5.75 -7.26 -4.03
CA ALA A 244 -5.30 -8.17 -5.08
C ALA A 244 -4.36 -7.46 -6.09
N ASP A 245 -3.38 -8.20 -6.58
CA ASP A 245 -2.50 -7.75 -7.65
C ASP A 245 -3.08 -8.18 -9.01
N ILE A 246 -3.49 -7.20 -9.81
CA ILE A 246 -4.00 -7.41 -11.17
C ILE A 246 -2.89 -7.02 -12.13
N PHE A 247 -2.46 -7.97 -12.97
CA PHE A 247 -1.43 -7.74 -13.96
C PHE A 247 -2.05 -7.20 -15.25
N PRO A 248 -1.40 -6.23 -15.92
CA PRO A 248 -1.93 -5.67 -17.15
C PRO A 248 -1.97 -6.73 -18.26
N PRO A 249 -2.91 -6.64 -19.22
CA PRO A 249 -3.05 -7.60 -20.31
C PRO A 249 -1.76 -7.84 -21.11
N GLU A 250 -0.84 -6.89 -21.12
CA GLU A 250 0.43 -6.97 -21.83
C GLU A 250 1.52 -7.72 -21.05
N ALA A 251 1.36 -7.94 -19.73
CA ALA A 251 2.44 -8.46 -18.88
C ALA A 251 1.96 -9.42 -17.78
N GLY A 252 1.59 -10.64 -18.17
CA GLY A 252 1.36 -11.74 -17.25
C GLY A 252 2.64 -12.32 -16.64
N ARG A 253 2.53 -12.92 -15.44
CA ARG A 253 3.63 -13.67 -14.79
C ARG A 253 3.46 -15.17 -15.00
N LEU A 254 4.54 -15.87 -15.30
CA LEU A 254 4.51 -17.32 -15.54
C LEU A 254 4.44 -18.09 -14.21
N LEU A 255 3.44 -18.96 -14.07
CA LEU A 255 3.41 -20.02 -13.07
C LEU A 255 3.69 -21.34 -13.80
N GLN A 256 4.90 -21.85 -13.62
CA GLN A 256 5.41 -23.01 -14.38
C GLN A 256 4.69 -24.30 -13.98
N ALA A 257 4.57 -25.22 -14.94
CA ALA A 257 4.17 -26.60 -14.68
C ALA A 257 5.05 -27.23 -13.60
N HIS A 258 4.46 -28.12 -12.79
CA HIS A 258 5.16 -28.86 -11.74
C HIS A 258 5.85 -28.01 -10.67
N SER A 259 5.59 -26.70 -10.65
CA SER A 259 6.15 -25.80 -9.64
C SER A 259 5.49 -25.97 -8.27
N ALA A 260 6.13 -25.42 -7.25
CA ALA A 260 5.60 -25.22 -5.91
C ALA A 260 5.80 -23.75 -5.49
N LEU A 261 4.87 -23.21 -4.69
CA LEU A 261 5.14 -21.98 -3.96
C LEU A 261 6.15 -22.26 -2.85
N SER A 262 7.19 -21.43 -2.77
CA SER A 262 8.14 -21.40 -1.67
C SER A 262 7.81 -20.24 -0.75
N LEU A 263 7.49 -20.57 0.51
CA LEU A 263 7.08 -19.65 1.57
C LEU A 263 8.21 -19.45 2.59
N ALA A 264 9.43 -19.24 2.10
CA ALA A 264 10.66 -19.28 2.90
C ALA A 264 10.87 -18.05 3.82
N ALA A 265 10.08 -16.99 3.67
CA ALA A 265 10.25 -15.74 4.41
C ALA A 265 8.91 -15.19 4.92
N GLY A 266 8.27 -15.95 5.81
CA GLY A 266 7.11 -15.51 6.57
C GLY A 266 7.51 -14.68 7.78
N HIS A 267 6.84 -13.55 7.98
CA HIS A 267 6.96 -12.70 9.18
C HIS A 267 5.63 -12.70 9.93
N LEU A 268 5.64 -13.28 11.13
CA LEU A 268 4.46 -13.43 11.98
C LEU A 268 4.54 -12.52 13.22
N HIS A 269 3.42 -11.92 13.60
CA HIS A 269 3.29 -11.04 14.74
C HIS A 269 2.19 -11.50 15.71
N ALA A 270 2.46 -11.47 17.01
CA ALA A 270 1.47 -11.82 18.03
C ALA A 270 0.41 -10.71 18.16
N ASN A 271 -0.87 -11.09 18.16
CA ASN A 271 -1.99 -10.15 18.11
C ASN A 271 -2.75 -10.01 19.45
N GLY A 272 -2.21 -10.55 20.56
CA GLY A 272 -2.84 -10.51 21.88
C GLY A 272 -3.70 -11.74 22.21
N ARG A 273 -3.81 -12.72 21.30
CA ARG A 273 -4.42 -14.03 21.56
C ARG A 273 -3.70 -15.15 20.82
N GLU A 274 -3.79 -16.35 21.35
CA GLU A 274 -3.36 -17.52 20.57
C GLU A 274 -4.27 -17.61 19.34
N THR A 275 -3.65 -17.66 18.17
CA THR A 275 -4.34 -17.62 16.88
C THR A 275 -3.78 -18.70 15.97
N LYS A 276 -4.67 -19.47 15.35
CA LYS A 276 -4.32 -20.37 14.25
C LYS A 276 -4.64 -19.69 12.94
N ALA A 277 -3.69 -19.72 12.01
CA ALA A 277 -3.84 -19.06 10.73
C ALA A 277 -3.15 -19.83 9.60
N HIS A 278 -3.62 -19.63 8.38
CA HIS A 278 -2.91 -20.00 7.16
C HIS A 278 -3.19 -18.98 6.06
N LEU A 279 -2.37 -19.00 5.02
CA LEU A 279 -2.58 -18.22 3.82
C LEU A 279 -3.23 -19.05 2.73
N GLU A 280 -4.19 -18.45 2.03
CA GLU A 280 -4.74 -18.94 0.77
C GLU A 280 -4.27 -18.01 -0.36
N PHE A 281 -3.81 -18.61 -1.47
CA PHE A 281 -3.30 -17.93 -2.66
C PHE A 281 -4.24 -18.25 -3.82
N GLY A 282 -5.06 -17.28 -4.22
CA GLY A 282 -5.95 -17.37 -5.38
C GLY A 282 -5.27 -16.84 -6.63
N PHE A 283 -5.14 -17.67 -7.66
CA PHE A 283 -4.61 -17.30 -8.96
C PHE A 283 -5.72 -17.30 -10.02
N LYS A 284 -5.74 -16.26 -10.84
CA LYS A 284 -6.46 -16.26 -12.12
C LYS A 284 -5.49 -16.30 -13.27
N PHE A 285 -5.85 -17.03 -14.31
CA PHE A 285 -5.01 -17.22 -15.47
C PHE A 285 -5.51 -16.39 -16.66
N PHE A 286 -4.58 -16.06 -17.54
CA PHE A 286 -4.93 -15.69 -18.90
C PHE A 286 -5.42 -16.93 -19.67
N PRO A 287 -6.14 -16.73 -20.80
CA PRO A 287 -6.55 -17.82 -21.67
C PRO A 287 -5.35 -18.68 -22.13
N ASN A 288 -5.61 -19.96 -22.41
CA ASN A 288 -4.59 -20.86 -22.93
C ASN A 288 -3.99 -20.32 -24.24
N GLY A 289 -2.67 -20.44 -24.38
CA GLY A 289 -1.92 -19.90 -25.52
C GLY A 289 -1.57 -18.41 -25.42
N TYR A 290 -2.03 -17.70 -24.38
CA TYR A 290 -1.58 -16.34 -24.09
C TYR A 290 -0.05 -16.29 -23.96
N LYS A 291 0.53 -15.24 -24.52
CA LYS A 291 1.93 -14.87 -24.31
C LYS A 291 1.98 -13.38 -23.96
N PRO A 292 2.73 -12.98 -22.93
CA PRO A 292 2.86 -11.58 -22.59
C PRO A 292 3.52 -10.82 -23.74
N LEU A 293 3.01 -9.61 -24.00
CA LEU A 293 3.60 -8.70 -24.96
C LEU A 293 4.91 -8.14 -24.41
N TYR A 294 4.95 -7.77 -23.13
CA TYR A 294 6.13 -7.22 -22.46
C TYR A 294 6.76 -8.26 -21.54
N ARG A 295 8.09 -8.35 -21.55
CA ARG A 295 8.79 -9.21 -20.58
C ARG A 295 8.90 -8.48 -19.24
N ARG A 296 9.06 -9.25 -18.16
CA ARG A 296 9.39 -8.69 -16.86
C ARG A 296 10.75 -7.98 -16.90
N SER A 297 10.85 -6.79 -16.30
CA SER A 297 12.11 -6.10 -16.14
C SER A 297 12.99 -6.78 -15.08
N THR A 298 14.31 -6.70 -15.26
CA THR A 298 15.31 -7.13 -14.26
C THR A 298 15.70 -6.03 -13.29
N LEU A 299 15.09 -4.84 -13.39
CA LEU A 299 15.33 -3.70 -12.49
C LEU A 299 15.16 -4.14 -11.03
N ARG A 300 16.23 -3.96 -10.24
CA ARG A 300 16.23 -4.08 -8.79
C ARG A 300 16.73 -2.77 -8.21
N LEU A 301 16.01 -2.24 -7.23
CA LEU A 301 16.28 -0.91 -6.70
C LEU A 301 16.07 -0.90 -5.18
N GLY A 302 17.16 -0.73 -4.45
CA GLY A 302 17.16 -0.78 -2.99
C GLY A 302 18.55 -1.03 -2.41
N ASN A 303 18.62 -1.03 -1.08
CA ASN A 303 19.78 -1.42 -0.29
C ASN A 303 19.27 -2.04 1.02
N GLY A 304 19.95 -3.08 1.49
CA GLY A 304 19.67 -3.73 2.77
C GLY A 304 20.93 -4.27 3.45
N ILE A 305 22.11 -3.97 2.92
CA ILE A 305 23.39 -4.54 3.36
C ILE A 305 24.23 -3.45 4.02
N ASP A 306 24.50 -2.36 3.29
CA ASP A 306 25.35 -1.27 3.75
C ASP A 306 24.50 -0.08 4.20
N ILE A 307 23.75 -0.28 5.28
CA ILE A 307 22.92 0.76 5.90
C ILE A 307 23.53 1.19 7.23
N ASP A 308 23.60 2.51 7.45
CA ASP A 308 24.09 3.14 8.66
C ASP A 308 23.06 4.19 9.16
N VAL A 309 22.18 3.77 10.08
CA VAL A 309 21.18 4.68 10.67
C VAL A 309 21.68 5.20 12.01
N LYS A 310 21.91 6.50 12.08
CA LYS A 310 22.37 7.17 13.30
C LYS A 310 21.23 7.32 14.31
N PRO A 311 21.53 7.23 15.62
CA PRO A 311 20.59 7.55 16.67
C PRO A 311 20.09 9.01 16.64
N ASN A 312 18.85 9.24 17.09
CA ASN A 312 18.29 10.57 17.37
C ASN A 312 18.45 11.62 16.25
N ARG A 313 18.33 11.19 15.00
CA ARG A 313 18.55 12.04 13.83
C ARG A 313 17.43 11.90 12.81
N ALA A 314 16.80 13.02 12.50
CA ALA A 314 15.82 13.14 11.42
C ALA A 314 16.52 13.37 10.07
N ASN A 315 15.76 13.19 8.98
CA ASN A 315 16.19 13.48 7.60
C ASN A 315 17.49 12.76 7.22
N GLN A 316 17.67 11.52 7.67
CA GLN A 316 18.74 10.68 7.18
C GLN A 316 18.31 10.07 5.86
N GLU A 317 19.21 10.06 4.89
CA GLU A 317 18.91 9.59 3.53
C GLU A 317 19.66 8.30 3.23
N LEU A 318 18.98 7.39 2.54
CA LEU A 318 19.55 6.23 1.88
C LEU A 318 19.30 6.36 0.38
N HIS A 319 20.31 6.01 -0.42
CA HIS A 319 20.22 6.11 -1.87
C HIS A 319 20.51 4.76 -2.50
N SER A 320 19.82 4.47 -3.61
CA SER A 320 20.14 3.35 -4.49
C SER A 320 20.00 3.80 -5.94
N TYR A 321 20.89 3.31 -6.80
CA TYR A 321 20.94 3.67 -8.21
C TYR A 321 20.98 2.41 -9.07
N ALA A 322 20.24 2.42 -10.17
CA ALA A 322 20.30 1.38 -11.19
C ALA A 322 20.29 1.99 -12.59
N VAL A 323 21.14 1.48 -13.49
CA VAL A 323 21.12 1.86 -14.90
C VAL A 323 20.25 0.88 -15.67
N LEU A 324 19.23 1.39 -16.36
CA LEU A 324 18.33 0.55 -17.15
C LEU A 324 19.07 -0.10 -18.32
N GLN A 325 19.03 -1.42 -18.39
CA GLN A 325 19.63 -2.20 -19.48
C GLN A 325 18.71 -2.35 -20.70
N ASP A 326 17.42 -2.07 -20.49
CA ASP A 326 16.35 -2.12 -21.49
C ASP A 326 15.45 -0.88 -21.34
N HIS A 327 14.71 -0.55 -22.40
CA HIS A 327 13.57 0.36 -22.26
C HIS A 327 12.60 -0.21 -21.25
N THR A 328 12.18 0.58 -20.28
CA THR A 328 11.44 0.08 -19.12
C THR A 328 10.20 0.91 -18.89
N LYS A 329 9.05 0.25 -18.77
CA LYS A 329 7.81 0.84 -18.28
C LYS A 329 7.62 0.44 -16.82
N ILE A 330 7.59 1.41 -15.92
CA ILE A 330 7.37 1.18 -14.48
C ILE A 330 5.87 1.14 -14.23
N ILE A 331 5.36 -0.02 -13.80
CA ILE A 331 3.91 -0.23 -13.66
C ILE A 331 3.44 0.18 -12.27
N ALA A 332 4.24 -0.12 -11.24
CA ALA A 332 3.92 0.23 -9.87
C ALA A 332 5.17 0.66 -9.11
N PHE A 333 4.98 1.59 -8.20
CA PHE A 333 5.94 1.97 -7.17
C PHE A 333 5.46 1.48 -5.81
N GLU A 334 6.29 0.79 -5.06
CA GLU A 334 5.92 0.22 -3.76
C GLU A 334 7.05 0.47 -2.76
N PRO A 335 7.02 1.60 -2.04
CA PRO A 335 8.07 1.94 -1.09
C PRO A 335 8.09 0.93 0.05
N HIS A 336 9.27 0.44 0.41
CA HIS A 336 9.43 -0.40 1.59
C HIS A 336 10.62 0.06 2.42
N LEU A 337 10.32 0.51 3.64
CA LEU A 337 11.29 0.83 4.69
C LEU A 337 10.91 0.14 6.01
N HIS A 338 11.89 -0.06 6.88
CA HIS A 338 11.62 -0.52 8.23
C HIS A 338 11.17 0.62 9.15
N ALA A 339 11.08 0.35 10.46
CA ALA A 339 10.52 1.24 11.48
C ALA A 339 10.94 2.72 11.41
N PRO A 340 12.21 3.11 11.15
CA PRO A 340 12.57 4.52 11.09
C PRO A 340 12.18 5.22 9.78
N GLY A 341 11.70 4.49 8.76
CA GLY A 341 11.29 5.07 7.49
C GLY A 341 10.12 6.03 7.62
N VAL A 342 10.20 7.16 6.90
CA VAL A 342 9.16 8.21 6.92
C VAL A 342 8.76 8.72 5.54
N ARG A 343 9.58 8.49 4.51
CA ARG A 343 9.32 8.93 3.13
C ARG A 343 10.21 8.16 2.15
N MET A 344 9.74 7.98 0.91
CA MET A 344 10.54 7.46 -0.20
C MET A 344 10.25 8.22 -1.49
N CYS A 345 11.27 8.44 -2.31
CA CYS A 345 11.15 9.06 -3.63
C CYS A 345 11.78 8.19 -4.71
N LEU A 346 11.23 8.28 -5.92
CA LEU A 346 11.77 7.68 -7.12
C LEU A 346 12.06 8.79 -8.14
N GLU A 347 13.26 8.76 -8.72
CA GLU A 347 13.69 9.69 -9.75
C GLU A 347 14.23 8.95 -10.97
N ALA A 348 14.07 9.58 -12.14
CA ALA A 348 14.70 9.17 -13.38
C ALA A 348 15.68 10.25 -13.84
N ILE A 349 16.93 9.86 -14.06
CA ILE A 349 17.99 10.74 -14.56
C ILE A 349 18.28 10.35 -16.00
N TRP A 350 18.06 11.29 -16.91
CA TRP A 350 18.29 11.11 -18.35
C TRP A 350 19.05 12.31 -18.92
N GLY A 351 20.27 12.07 -19.40
CA GLY A 351 21.18 13.14 -19.79
C GLY A 351 21.48 14.06 -18.61
N HIS A 352 21.18 15.34 -18.75
CA HIS A 352 21.34 16.36 -17.70
C HIS A 352 20.03 16.63 -16.91
N ASN A 353 18.96 15.86 -17.14
CA ASN A 353 17.66 16.08 -16.51
C ASN A 353 17.44 15.07 -15.39
N ILE A 354 16.98 15.56 -14.24
CA ILE A 354 16.48 14.75 -13.13
C ILE A 354 14.98 14.97 -13.06
N GLN A 355 14.21 13.89 -13.24
CA GLN A 355 12.76 13.90 -13.11
C GLN A 355 12.38 13.16 -11.84
N THR A 356 11.86 13.87 -10.83
CA THR A 356 11.20 13.23 -9.70
C THR A 356 9.90 12.60 -10.21
N LEU A 357 9.87 11.27 -10.29
CA LEU A 357 8.71 10.53 -10.77
C LEU A 357 7.58 10.59 -9.77
N ASN A 358 7.90 10.45 -8.49
CA ASN A 358 6.97 10.62 -7.37
C ASN A 358 7.73 10.56 -6.04
N CYS A 359 7.15 11.16 -5.00
CA CYS A 359 7.53 10.90 -3.62
C CYS A 359 6.28 10.53 -2.81
N VAL A 360 6.49 9.70 -1.81
CA VAL A 360 5.44 9.29 -0.90
C VAL A 360 5.95 9.37 0.52
N GLY A 361 5.11 9.84 1.44
CA GLY A 361 5.31 9.58 2.86
C GLY A 361 5.25 8.08 3.15
N TYR A 362 5.61 7.71 4.37
CA TYR A 362 5.66 6.31 4.76
C TYR A 362 5.18 6.10 6.20
N ASP A 363 4.45 5.00 6.39
CA ASP A 363 4.09 4.45 7.68
C ASP A 363 4.43 2.96 7.64
N HIS A 364 5.32 2.50 8.51
CA HIS A 364 5.73 1.09 8.53
C HIS A 364 4.55 0.12 8.77
N ASN A 365 3.44 0.60 9.32
CA ASN A 365 2.23 -0.20 9.51
C ASN A 365 1.33 -0.27 8.25
N TRP A 366 1.62 0.55 7.23
CA TRP A 366 0.85 0.68 6.00
C TRP A 366 1.77 0.76 4.79
N VAL A 367 2.19 -0.40 4.31
CA VAL A 367 2.88 -0.49 3.04
C VAL A 367 1.85 -0.50 1.91
N LYS A 368 2.06 0.34 0.91
CA LYS A 368 1.08 0.59 -0.17
C LYS A 368 1.78 0.51 -1.51
N GLN A 369 1.14 -0.20 -2.43
CA GLN A 369 1.50 -0.15 -3.83
C GLN A 369 0.76 1.00 -4.52
N TYR A 370 1.50 1.78 -5.30
CA TYR A 370 1.01 2.86 -6.14
C TYR A 370 1.12 2.42 -7.61
N VAL A 371 0.04 1.85 -8.13
CA VAL A 371 -0.04 1.43 -9.53
C VAL A 371 -0.39 2.65 -10.38
N TYR A 372 0.47 2.99 -11.33
CA TYR A 372 0.23 4.12 -12.22
C TYR A 372 -0.94 3.82 -13.17
N ASP A 373 -1.65 4.86 -13.59
CA ASP A 373 -2.51 4.75 -14.76
C ASP A 373 -1.66 4.39 -16.00
N ASP A 374 -2.24 3.67 -16.96
CA ASP A 374 -1.48 3.06 -18.06
C ASP A 374 -0.79 4.10 -18.96
N ASP A 375 -1.40 5.28 -19.07
CA ASP A 375 -0.93 6.47 -19.79
C ASP A 375 -0.20 7.49 -18.90
N ALA A 376 0.04 7.16 -17.63
CA ALA A 376 0.87 7.96 -16.72
C ALA A 376 2.13 7.21 -16.25
N ALA A 377 2.13 5.88 -16.35
CA ALA A 377 3.26 5.02 -15.99
C ALA A 377 4.58 5.52 -16.61
N PRO A 378 5.67 5.65 -15.84
CA PRO A 378 6.97 6.05 -16.37
C PRO A 378 7.40 5.15 -17.52
N LEU A 379 7.79 5.74 -18.64
CA LEU A 379 8.25 5.09 -19.85
C LEU A 379 9.67 5.57 -20.16
N LEU A 380 10.63 4.85 -19.59
CA LEU A 380 12.02 5.27 -19.49
C LEU A 380 12.89 4.57 -20.54
N PRO A 381 13.74 5.31 -21.27
CA PRO A 381 14.65 4.71 -22.23
C PRO A 381 15.77 3.91 -21.55
N LYS A 382 16.29 2.91 -22.25
CA LYS A 382 17.53 2.22 -21.93
C LYS A 382 18.65 3.24 -21.66
N GLY A 383 19.41 3.03 -20.59
CA GLY A 383 20.48 3.93 -20.14
C GLY A 383 20.04 4.99 -19.13
N THR A 384 18.75 5.13 -18.84
CA THR A 384 18.28 5.98 -17.73
C THR A 384 18.85 5.47 -16.41
N ILE A 385 19.31 6.39 -15.56
CA ILE A 385 19.67 6.06 -14.17
C ILE A 385 18.41 6.27 -13.33
N VAL A 386 17.90 5.19 -12.76
CA VAL A 386 16.82 5.25 -11.77
C VAL A 386 17.44 5.43 -10.40
N HIS A 387 16.95 6.40 -9.66
CA HIS A 387 17.46 6.80 -8.35
C HIS A 387 16.35 6.70 -7.31
N LEU A 388 16.54 5.84 -6.31
CA LEU A 388 15.64 5.70 -5.18
C LEU A 388 16.23 6.42 -3.98
N ILE A 389 15.40 7.14 -3.24
CA ILE A 389 15.79 7.88 -2.04
C ILE A 389 14.86 7.49 -0.90
N GLY A 390 15.40 6.95 0.19
CA GLY A 390 14.67 6.63 1.41
C GLY A 390 15.03 7.62 2.51
N PHE A 391 14.03 8.13 3.22
CA PHE A 391 14.23 9.06 4.34
C PHE A 391 13.88 8.37 5.65
N LEU A 392 14.77 8.53 6.63
CA LEU A 392 14.65 7.95 7.95
C LEU A 392 14.62 9.04 9.03
N ASP A 393 13.82 8.79 10.07
CA ASP A 393 13.74 9.59 11.28
C ASP A 393 13.87 8.69 12.51
N THR A 394 14.98 8.85 13.24
CA THR A 394 15.23 8.19 14.53
C THR A 394 15.12 9.15 15.70
N THR A 395 14.45 10.30 15.57
CA THR A 395 14.16 11.18 16.70
C THR A 395 13.02 10.61 17.55
N PRO A 396 12.87 11.04 18.83
CA PRO A 396 11.75 10.64 19.66
C PRO A 396 10.34 11.01 19.13
N ALA A 397 10.26 11.83 18.08
CA ALA A 397 9.00 12.15 17.42
C ALA A 397 8.46 10.97 16.59
N ASN A 398 9.36 10.17 15.99
CA ASN A 398 8.99 8.92 15.34
C ASN A 398 8.85 7.81 16.40
N ARG A 399 7.64 7.30 16.57
CA ARG A 399 7.32 6.27 17.59
C ARG A 399 7.45 4.84 17.07
N ASN A 400 7.74 4.65 15.79
CA ASN A 400 7.90 3.32 15.20
C ASN A 400 9.20 2.63 15.66
N PRO A 401 10.37 3.30 15.74
CA PRO A 401 11.57 2.69 16.31
C PRO A 401 11.38 2.33 17.79
N ALA A 402 11.75 1.10 18.15
CA ALA A 402 11.63 0.63 19.55
C ALA A 402 12.51 1.43 20.53
N ASP A 403 13.72 1.83 20.10
CA ASP A 403 14.58 2.75 20.85
C ASP A 403 15.35 3.67 19.87
N PRO A 404 15.01 4.97 19.79
CA PRO A 404 15.65 5.92 18.87
C PRO A 404 17.13 6.20 19.18
N ARG A 405 17.62 5.78 20.36
CA ARG A 405 19.00 5.99 20.81
C ARG A 405 19.97 4.95 20.28
N ASN A 406 19.47 3.87 19.70
CA ASN A 406 20.29 2.80 19.17
C ASN A 406 20.71 3.08 17.74
N TRP A 407 21.95 2.70 17.42
CA TRP A 407 22.38 2.55 16.05
C TRP A 407 21.68 1.33 15.44
N ALA A 408 21.31 1.41 14.17
CA ALA A 408 20.73 0.28 13.45
C ALA A 408 21.30 0.18 12.03
N GLY A 409 21.76 -1.03 11.67
CA GLY A 409 22.26 -1.34 10.33
C GLY A 409 21.25 -2.05 9.45
N GLY A 410 21.74 -2.65 8.36
CA GLY A 410 20.94 -3.49 7.46
C GLY A 410 20.50 -4.81 8.08
N GLY A 411 19.28 -5.27 7.78
CA GLY A 411 18.80 -6.58 8.21
C GLY A 411 17.30 -6.78 8.08
N ARG A 412 16.84 -8.03 8.18
CA ARG A 412 15.43 -8.42 7.91
C ARG A 412 14.44 -8.11 9.05
N ARG A 413 14.92 -7.85 10.26
CA ARG A 413 14.05 -7.58 11.42
C ARG A 413 13.55 -6.13 11.40
N SER A 414 12.39 -5.86 11.97
CA SER A 414 11.82 -4.51 12.10
C SER A 414 12.70 -3.53 12.90
N ILE A 415 13.60 -4.05 13.75
CA ILE A 415 14.61 -3.27 14.50
C ILE A 415 15.92 -3.04 13.73
N ALA A 416 16.11 -3.72 12.61
CA ALA A 416 17.14 -3.45 11.60
C ALA A 416 16.50 -2.69 10.44
N ASN A 417 17.23 -2.46 9.35
CA ASN A 417 16.74 -1.65 8.24
C ASN A 417 16.85 -2.35 6.88
N MET A 418 15.86 -2.07 6.05
CA MET A 418 15.88 -2.25 4.61
C MET A 418 15.24 -1.03 3.97
N PHE A 419 15.61 -0.78 2.72
CA PHE A 419 15.08 0.29 1.90
C PHE A 419 15.04 -0.25 0.46
N ILE A 420 13.86 -0.47 -0.09
CA ILE A 420 13.68 -1.12 -1.39
C ILE A 420 12.38 -0.65 -2.05
N ASP A 421 12.37 -0.61 -3.38
CA ASP A 421 11.14 -0.55 -4.16
C ASP A 421 10.70 -1.97 -4.51
N LEU A 422 9.56 -2.40 -3.95
CA LEU A 422 8.93 -3.69 -4.24
C LEU A 422 8.00 -3.63 -5.45
N GLY A 423 7.92 -2.47 -6.10
CA GLY A 423 7.18 -2.24 -7.31
C GLY A 423 7.66 -3.13 -8.45
N TYR A 424 6.90 -3.12 -9.54
CA TYR A 424 7.25 -3.92 -10.70
C TYR A 424 7.24 -3.10 -11.98
N SER A 425 8.08 -3.56 -12.91
CA SER A 425 8.27 -2.95 -14.20
C SER A 425 8.43 -4.01 -15.29
N VAL A 426 8.23 -3.58 -16.52
CA VAL A 426 8.35 -4.43 -17.71
C VAL A 426 9.42 -3.85 -18.63
N ALA A 427 10.14 -4.73 -19.32
CA ALA A 427 11.13 -4.35 -20.32
C ALA A 427 10.51 -4.45 -21.72
N LEU A 428 10.85 -3.47 -22.55
CA LEU A 428 10.30 -3.27 -23.89
C LEU A 428 11.42 -3.42 -24.92
N THR A 429 11.10 -3.98 -26.09
CA THR A 429 11.95 -3.83 -27.28
C THR A 429 11.92 -2.38 -27.78
N GLU A 430 12.81 -2.03 -28.71
CA GLU A 430 12.77 -0.71 -29.36
C GLU A 430 11.40 -0.45 -30.01
N GLU A 431 10.87 -1.43 -30.75
CA GLU A 431 9.58 -1.31 -31.44
C GLU A 431 8.42 -1.10 -30.46
N GLN A 432 8.43 -1.83 -29.34
CA GLN A 432 7.42 -1.70 -28.29
C GLN A 432 7.51 -0.34 -27.59
N PHE A 433 8.73 0.13 -27.30
CA PHE A 433 8.96 1.43 -26.69
C PHE A 433 8.49 2.57 -27.58
N GLN A 434 8.81 2.52 -28.89
CA GLN A 434 8.30 3.47 -29.87
C GLN A 434 6.78 3.43 -29.99
N ALA A 435 6.16 2.25 -29.94
CA ALA A 435 4.71 2.12 -29.98
C ALA A 435 4.02 2.72 -28.73
N GLU A 436 4.56 2.49 -27.52
CA GLU A 436 4.06 3.13 -26.29
C GLU A 436 4.21 4.65 -26.33
N MET A 437 5.36 5.17 -26.78
CA MET A 437 5.54 6.62 -26.96
C MET A 437 4.55 7.18 -28.00
N ALA A 438 4.30 6.47 -29.09
CA ALA A 438 3.33 6.89 -30.10
C ALA A 438 1.92 6.96 -29.52
N ARG A 439 1.50 5.98 -28.71
CA ARG A 439 0.23 6.03 -27.95
C ARG A 439 0.21 7.21 -27.01
N ARG A 440 1.26 7.42 -26.20
CA ARG A 440 1.34 8.56 -25.26
C ARG A 440 1.18 9.91 -25.97
N ARG A 441 1.83 10.11 -27.12
CA ARG A 441 1.71 11.36 -27.91
C ARG A 441 0.27 11.68 -28.33
N THR A 442 -0.61 10.69 -28.47
CA THR A 442 -2.01 10.91 -28.86
C THR A 442 -2.82 11.66 -27.81
N SER A 443 -2.43 11.59 -26.53
CA SER A 443 -3.09 12.34 -25.44
C SER A 443 -2.44 13.70 -25.17
N MET A 444 -1.27 13.96 -25.74
CA MET A 444 -0.52 15.19 -25.50
C MET A 444 -0.93 16.30 -26.47
N LYS A 445 -1.11 17.52 -25.94
CA LYS A 445 -1.66 18.62 -26.75
C LYS A 445 -0.66 19.19 -27.77
N ASN A 446 0.57 19.41 -27.33
CA ASN A 446 1.67 19.98 -28.13
C ASN A 446 2.98 19.87 -27.36
N ARG A 447 4.12 20.18 -27.99
CA ARG A 447 5.47 20.09 -27.41
C ARG A 447 5.71 20.80 -26.08
N ASN A 448 4.82 21.71 -25.66
CA ASN A 448 4.91 22.39 -24.36
C ASN A 448 4.22 21.59 -23.25
N ASP A 449 3.53 20.50 -23.59
CA ASP A 449 2.96 19.55 -22.66
C ASP A 449 4.07 18.63 -22.15
N TYR A 450 4.32 18.66 -20.84
CA TYR A 450 5.45 17.96 -20.22
C TYR A 450 4.97 16.68 -19.56
N ASP A 451 5.45 15.54 -20.05
CA ASP A 451 5.14 14.21 -19.51
C ASP A 451 6.26 13.75 -18.56
N ILE A 452 5.99 13.83 -17.26
CA ILE A 452 6.91 13.36 -16.22
C ILE A 452 7.09 11.85 -16.37
N GLY A 453 8.34 11.40 -16.46
CA GLY A 453 8.65 9.98 -16.62
C GLY A 453 8.61 9.50 -18.07
N CYS A 454 8.48 10.38 -19.06
CA CYS A 454 8.72 10.02 -20.47
C CYS A 454 9.66 11.02 -21.16
N PRO A 455 10.98 10.96 -20.90
CA PRO A 455 11.93 11.96 -21.41
C PRO A 455 12.06 11.97 -22.95
N LEU A 456 11.61 10.93 -23.65
CA LEU A 456 11.64 10.82 -25.12
C LEU A 456 10.25 10.91 -25.77
N CYS A 457 9.18 11.19 -25.02
CA CYS A 457 7.83 11.27 -25.59
C CYS A 457 7.67 12.39 -26.63
N TRP A 458 8.56 13.37 -26.70
CA TRP A 458 8.60 14.36 -27.80
C TRP A 458 9.72 14.14 -28.82
N ALA A 459 10.59 13.15 -28.61
CA ALA A 459 11.64 12.85 -29.59
C ALA A 459 11.01 12.36 -30.90
N PRO A 460 11.56 12.72 -32.07
CA PRO A 460 11.09 12.16 -33.34
C PRO A 460 11.15 10.63 -33.33
N PRO A 461 10.20 9.92 -33.97
CA PRO A 461 10.30 8.47 -34.13
C PRO A 461 11.61 8.11 -34.82
N LEU A 462 12.28 7.07 -34.34
CA LEU A 462 13.45 6.54 -35.04
C LEU A 462 13.01 5.88 -36.36
N PRO A 463 13.79 6.01 -37.44
CA PRO A 463 13.53 5.23 -38.65
C PRO A 463 13.64 3.72 -38.33
N PRO A 464 12.84 2.86 -38.98
CA PRO A 464 12.88 1.43 -38.72
C PRO A 464 14.28 0.86 -38.96
N THR A 465 14.77 0.05 -38.02
CA THR A 465 16.07 -0.61 -38.12
C THR A 465 16.08 -1.51 -39.36
N PRO A 466 17.07 -1.39 -40.27
CA PRO A 466 17.18 -2.28 -41.43
C PRO A 466 17.33 -3.73 -40.96
N PRO A 467 16.74 -4.73 -41.66
CA PRO A 467 16.91 -6.12 -41.29
C PRO A 467 18.39 -6.50 -41.28
N THR A 468 18.83 -7.08 -40.16
CA THR A 468 20.20 -7.55 -39.97
C THR A 468 20.55 -8.52 -41.10
N GLN A 469 21.48 -8.15 -41.98
CA GLN A 469 21.95 -9.08 -43.00
C GLN A 469 22.66 -10.26 -42.31
N PRO A 470 22.35 -11.51 -42.68
CA PRO A 470 23.04 -12.66 -42.12
C PRO A 470 24.53 -12.56 -42.46
N SER A 471 25.37 -12.55 -41.42
CA SER A 471 26.83 -12.54 -41.55
C SER A 471 27.27 -13.70 -42.42
N THR A 472 27.89 -13.40 -43.55
CA THR A 472 28.51 -14.40 -44.42
C THR A 472 29.64 -15.07 -43.64
N PRO A 473 29.69 -16.41 -43.54
CA PRO A 473 30.75 -17.07 -42.80
C PRO A 473 32.09 -16.77 -43.47
N GLU A 474 33.01 -16.15 -42.73
CA GLU A 474 34.39 -15.97 -43.15
C GLU A 474 35.00 -17.33 -43.47
N ARG A 475 35.39 -17.48 -44.74
CA ARG A 475 36.13 -18.62 -45.24
C ARG A 475 37.53 -18.55 -44.64
N LYS A 476 37.79 -19.34 -43.60
CA LYS A 476 39.16 -19.60 -43.14
C LYS A 476 39.94 -20.21 -44.30
N GLN A 477 40.98 -19.51 -44.77
CA GLN A 477 42.07 -20.09 -45.56
C GLN A 477 43.21 -20.48 -44.63
#